data_AF-A0A941V244-F1
#
_entry.id   AF-A0A941V244-F1
#
_cell.length_a   1.000
_cell.length_b   1.000
_cell.length_c   1.000
_cell.angle_alpha   90.00
_cell.angle_beta   90.00
_cell.angle_gamma   90.00
#
_symmetry.space_group_name_H-M   'P 1'
#
loop_
_entity.id
_entity.type
_entity.pdbx_description
1 polymer ?
#
loop_
_entity_poly.entity_id
_entity_poly.type
_entity_poly.pdbx_seq_one_letter_code
_entity_poly.pdbx_strand_id
1 'polypeptide(L)'
;MRHTIPLLLGLYACQALAHDLWLSKQGSNHVLYQGHAHSAHAGAAVVPYDAAIVKSALCVRPAGGVKPVSTSKTYPVKFSGDCAAVLVALSSGYWTKTTWETKNTPKTGVAGVLKSWKSEETVKRIDKWTAASAKPLGKGLEITPQSDPFKLGINDKITVLVTENGKPKAGVPVAYQGDTRGTSGADGTASVRIRHGGVQLIAASLETPLNDGKADTLLRATALQFELPK
;
A
#
# COMPACT_ATOMS: atom_id res chain seq x y z
N MET A 1 -9.16 51.75 1.09
CA MET A 1 -9.61 50.35 1.18
C MET A 1 -8.41 49.45 0.90
N ARG A 2 -7.90 48.74 1.91
CA ARG A 2 -6.77 47.82 1.75
C ARG A 2 -7.32 46.44 1.40
N HIS A 3 -7.12 46.00 0.16
CA HIS A 3 -7.47 44.65 -0.26
C HIS A 3 -6.42 43.68 0.28
N THR A 4 -6.76 42.95 1.33
CA THR A 4 -6.04 41.75 1.76
C THR A 4 -6.32 40.63 0.76
N ILE A 5 -5.33 40.30 -0.08
CA ILE A 5 -5.35 39.10 -0.93
C ILE A 5 -5.06 37.90 -0.01
N PRO A 6 -5.96 36.92 0.12
CA PRO A 6 -5.65 35.70 0.85
C PRO A 6 -4.70 34.87 -0.01
N LEU A 7 -3.49 34.65 0.51
CA LEU A 7 -2.53 33.70 -0.04
C LEU A 7 -3.11 32.29 0.13
N LEU A 8 -3.68 31.73 -0.95
CA LEU A 8 -4.05 30.32 -1.00
C LEU A 8 -2.77 29.49 -0.90
N LEU A 9 -2.43 29.00 0.30
CA LEU A 9 -1.49 27.89 0.46
C LEU A 9 -2.15 26.64 -0.14
N GLY A 10 -1.91 26.40 -1.42
CA GLY A 10 -2.17 25.10 -2.02
C GLY A 10 -1.29 24.08 -1.30
N LEU A 11 -1.90 23.20 -0.49
CA LEU A 11 -1.27 21.96 -0.09
C LEU A 11 -1.02 21.17 -1.39
N TYR A 12 0.17 21.32 -1.96
CA TYR A 12 0.70 20.38 -2.92
C TYR A 12 0.82 19.05 -2.18
N ALA A 13 -0.18 18.19 -2.33
CA ALA A 13 -0.05 16.78 -1.99
C ALA A 13 1.12 16.25 -2.83
N CYS A 14 2.28 16.16 -2.19
CA CYS A 14 3.46 15.58 -2.79
C CYS A 14 3.08 14.14 -3.15
N GLN A 15 2.95 13.86 -4.45
CA GLN A 15 2.82 12.50 -4.92
C GLN A 15 4.15 11.82 -4.57
N ALA A 16 4.18 11.18 -3.41
CA ALA A 16 5.23 10.23 -3.08
C ALA A 16 5.07 9.13 -4.13
N LEU A 17 5.86 9.22 -5.21
CA LEU A 17 5.95 8.24 -6.27
C LEU A 17 6.60 6.97 -5.68
N ALA A 18 5.83 6.26 -4.87
CA ALA A 18 6.12 4.87 -4.56
C ALA A 18 5.71 4.05 -5.79
N HIS A 19 6.47 2.99 -6.06
CA HIS A 19 6.07 1.97 -7.00
C HIS A 19 4.73 1.37 -6.58
N ASP A 20 3.92 0.92 -7.54
CA ASP A 20 2.84 0.00 -7.24
C ASP A 20 3.44 -1.27 -6.65
N LEU A 21 2.81 -1.81 -5.60
CA LEU A 21 3.15 -3.11 -5.02
C LEU A 21 2.00 -4.07 -5.26
N TRP A 22 2.26 -5.21 -5.90
CA TRP A 22 1.21 -6.19 -6.20
C TRP A 22 1.71 -7.64 -6.09
N LEU A 23 0.75 -8.54 -5.93
CA LEU A 23 0.95 -9.98 -5.89
C LEU A 23 0.34 -10.61 -7.14
N SER A 24 1.16 -11.32 -7.90
CA SER A 24 0.72 -12.20 -8.98
C SER A 24 0.45 -13.60 -8.43
N LYS A 25 -0.69 -14.18 -8.77
CA LYS A 25 -1.00 -15.57 -8.45
C LYS A 25 -0.56 -16.49 -9.58
N GLN A 26 0.23 -17.50 -9.27
CA GLN A 26 0.75 -18.51 -10.20
C GLN A 26 0.42 -19.90 -9.64
N GLY A 27 -0.76 -20.42 -9.97
CA GLY A 27 -1.30 -21.63 -9.34
C GLY A 27 -1.57 -21.40 -7.85
N SER A 28 -0.92 -22.19 -6.98
CA SER A 28 -0.94 -22.02 -5.52
C SER A 28 0.18 -21.12 -4.98
N ASN A 29 0.98 -20.53 -5.87
CA ASN A 29 2.06 -19.62 -5.52
C ASN A 29 1.63 -18.17 -5.66
N HIS A 30 2.22 -17.31 -4.85
CA HIS A 30 2.18 -15.87 -4.99
C HIS A 30 3.59 -15.35 -5.24
N VAL A 31 3.69 -14.38 -6.15
CA VAL A 31 4.94 -13.69 -6.49
C VAL A 31 4.74 -12.21 -6.27
N LEU A 32 5.62 -11.62 -5.45
CA LEU A 32 5.60 -10.21 -5.13
C LEU A 32 6.38 -9.41 -6.17
N TYR A 33 5.76 -8.36 -6.68
CA TYR A 33 6.35 -7.43 -7.63
C TYR A 33 6.15 -5.99 -7.18
N GLN A 34 7.04 -5.11 -7.65
CA GLN A 34 6.86 -3.67 -7.60
C GLN A 34 7.18 -3.06 -8.98
N GLY A 35 6.67 -1.86 -9.26
CA GLY A 35 6.86 -1.15 -10.53
C GLY A 35 5.65 -0.28 -10.88
N HIS A 36 5.39 -0.08 -12.17
CA HIS A 36 4.27 0.74 -12.68
C HIS A 36 3.36 -0.05 -13.64
N ALA A 37 3.10 -1.33 -13.33
CA ALA A 37 2.28 -2.19 -14.19
C ALA A 37 0.77 -1.92 -14.10
N HIS A 38 0.31 -1.30 -13.00
CA HIS A 38 -1.12 -1.13 -12.69
C HIS A 38 -1.53 0.31 -12.41
N SER A 39 -0.60 1.25 -12.47
CA SER A 39 -0.84 2.69 -12.44
C SER A 39 -0.60 3.32 -13.82
N ALA A 40 -1.20 4.49 -14.04
CA ALA A 40 -0.99 5.29 -15.25
C ALA A 40 0.33 6.08 -15.22
N HIS A 41 1.20 5.84 -14.23
CA HIS A 41 2.45 6.58 -14.05
C HIS A 41 3.55 6.05 -14.97
N ALA A 42 4.38 6.95 -15.48
CA ALA A 42 5.54 6.58 -16.28
C ALA A 42 6.60 5.89 -15.42
N GLY A 43 7.16 4.78 -15.93
CA GLY A 43 8.25 4.06 -15.30
C GLY A 43 8.34 2.62 -15.79
N ALA A 44 9.33 1.87 -15.31
CA ALA A 44 9.44 0.46 -15.66
C ALA A 44 8.25 -0.32 -15.09
N ALA A 45 7.64 -1.18 -15.92
CA ALA A 45 6.50 -2.00 -15.51
C ALA A 45 6.85 -2.87 -14.29
N VAL A 46 8.09 -3.37 -14.22
CA VAL A 46 8.62 -4.14 -13.09
C VAL A 46 9.99 -3.58 -12.70
N VAL A 47 10.18 -3.31 -11.42
CA VAL A 47 11.43 -2.81 -10.83
C VAL A 47 11.96 -3.84 -9.83
N PRO A 48 13.19 -4.35 -9.99
CA PRO A 48 13.79 -5.27 -9.02
C PRO A 48 13.93 -4.65 -7.62
N TYR A 49 13.94 -5.51 -6.60
CA TYR A 49 14.14 -5.13 -5.21
C TYR A 49 14.95 -6.20 -4.46
N ASP A 50 15.60 -5.81 -3.36
CA ASP A 50 16.26 -6.75 -2.45
C ASP A 50 15.20 -7.56 -1.69
N ALA A 51 15.24 -8.89 -1.80
CA ALA A 51 14.32 -9.79 -1.10
C ALA A 51 14.33 -9.59 0.43
N ALA A 52 15.42 -9.07 1.00
CA ALA A 52 15.54 -8.77 2.44
C ALA A 52 14.58 -7.66 2.92
N ILE A 53 13.97 -6.88 2.01
CA ILE A 53 12.95 -5.89 2.41
C ILE A 53 11.67 -6.56 2.91
N VAL A 54 11.37 -7.79 2.49
CA VAL A 54 10.17 -8.53 2.94
C VAL A 54 10.35 -8.98 4.38
N LYS A 55 9.49 -8.49 5.27
CA LYS A 55 9.59 -8.73 6.72
C LYS A 55 8.68 -9.85 7.18
N SER A 56 7.50 -9.99 6.57
CA SER A 56 6.57 -11.07 6.91
C SER A 56 5.55 -11.29 5.80
N ALA A 57 5.03 -12.51 5.72
CA ALA A 57 3.84 -12.83 4.95
C ALA A 57 2.84 -13.62 5.82
N LEU A 58 1.58 -13.24 5.75
CA LEU A 58 0.45 -13.90 6.42
C LEU A 58 -0.47 -14.50 5.37
N CYS A 59 -1.01 -15.67 5.67
CA CYS A 59 -1.96 -16.40 4.85
C CYS A 59 -3.23 -16.66 5.66
N VAL A 60 -4.36 -16.21 5.11
CA VAL A 60 -5.69 -16.59 5.57
C VAL A 60 -6.07 -17.89 4.88
N ARG A 61 -6.37 -18.94 5.64
CA ARG A 61 -6.79 -20.23 5.05
C ARG A 61 -8.24 -20.17 4.56
N PRO A 62 -8.65 -20.96 3.55
CA PRO A 62 -10.04 -21.03 3.10
C PRO A 62 -11.03 -21.41 4.20
N ALA A 63 -10.64 -22.32 5.10
CA ALA A 63 -11.44 -22.70 6.27
C ALA A 63 -11.49 -21.60 7.37
N GLY A 64 -10.82 -20.46 7.16
CA GLY A 64 -10.62 -19.42 8.16
C GLY A 64 -9.32 -19.58 8.96
N GLY A 65 -9.03 -18.58 9.78
CA GLY A 65 -7.79 -18.49 10.55
C GLY A 65 -6.60 -17.97 9.74
N VAL A 66 -5.64 -17.39 10.46
CA VAL A 66 -4.46 -16.73 9.90
C VAL A 66 -3.21 -17.49 10.34
N LYS A 67 -2.26 -17.70 9.43
CA LYS A 67 -0.93 -18.23 9.76
C LYS A 67 0.19 -17.44 9.06
N PRO A 68 1.38 -17.35 9.65
CA PRO A 68 2.57 -16.96 8.92
C PRO A 68 2.88 -17.95 7.79
N VAL A 69 3.49 -17.45 6.70
CA VAL A 69 4.05 -18.28 5.63
C VAL A 69 5.49 -17.87 5.34
N SER A 70 6.34 -18.86 5.06
CA SER A 70 7.72 -18.64 4.69
C SER A 70 7.81 -18.07 3.27
N THR A 71 8.69 -17.11 3.09
CA THR A 71 8.98 -16.49 1.79
C THR A 71 10.38 -16.87 1.31
N SER A 72 10.58 -16.93 -0.01
CA SER A 72 11.92 -17.06 -0.58
C SER A 72 12.82 -15.89 -0.16
N LYS A 73 14.13 -16.13 -0.16
CA LYS A 73 15.17 -15.13 0.15
C LYS A 73 15.82 -14.53 -1.11
N THR A 74 15.25 -14.81 -2.28
CA THR A 74 15.73 -14.37 -3.58
C THR A 74 14.62 -13.63 -4.32
N TYR A 75 15.02 -12.71 -5.20
CA TYR A 75 14.11 -11.96 -6.06
C TYR A 75 13.66 -12.79 -7.29
N PRO A 76 12.40 -12.68 -7.73
CA PRO A 76 11.29 -12.08 -6.99
C PRO A 76 10.91 -12.93 -5.78
N VAL A 77 10.43 -12.30 -4.71
CA VAL A 77 9.99 -13.04 -3.53
C VAL A 77 8.75 -13.87 -3.86
N LYS A 78 8.82 -15.17 -3.54
CA LYS A 78 7.77 -16.15 -3.78
C LYS A 78 7.37 -16.82 -2.48
N PHE A 79 6.12 -17.23 -2.39
CA PHE A 79 5.63 -18.10 -1.32
C PHE A 79 4.45 -18.92 -1.83
N SER A 80 4.19 -20.03 -1.17
CA SER A 80 3.19 -21.02 -1.58
C SER A 80 2.18 -21.26 -0.47
N GLY A 81 0.93 -21.51 -0.87
CA GLY A 81 -0.13 -21.94 0.02
C GLY A 81 -1.50 -21.75 -0.58
N ASP A 82 -2.45 -22.62 -0.24
CA ASP A 82 -3.87 -22.36 -0.50
C ASP A 82 -4.35 -21.28 0.47
N CYS A 83 -4.15 -20.02 0.08
CA CYS A 83 -4.55 -18.85 0.84
C CYS A 83 -5.79 -18.25 0.20
N ALA A 84 -6.82 -18.00 1.00
CA ALA A 84 -7.98 -17.21 0.62
C ALA A 84 -7.62 -15.72 0.52
N ALA A 85 -6.75 -15.25 1.41
CA ALA A 85 -6.15 -13.93 1.33
C ALA A 85 -4.72 -13.98 1.88
N VAL A 86 -3.90 -13.04 1.44
CA VAL A 86 -2.51 -12.91 1.87
C VAL A 86 -2.22 -11.45 2.22
N LEU A 87 -1.40 -11.23 3.23
CA LEU A 87 -0.84 -9.91 3.54
C LEU A 87 0.69 -10.04 3.58
N VAL A 88 1.38 -9.25 2.77
CA VAL A 88 2.84 -9.14 2.84
C VAL A 88 3.20 -7.78 3.40
N ALA A 89 4.12 -7.75 4.36
CA ALA A 89 4.66 -6.53 4.95
C ALA A 89 6.15 -6.41 4.63
N LEU A 90 6.58 -5.21 4.27
CA LEU A 90 7.91 -4.90 3.77
C LEU A 90 8.43 -3.61 4.41
N SER A 91 9.75 -3.46 4.41
CA SER A 91 10.40 -2.19 4.68
C SER A 91 11.71 -2.13 3.92
N SER A 92 11.81 -1.15 3.02
CA SER A 92 13.06 -0.79 2.34
C SER A 92 13.98 0.05 3.22
N GLY A 93 13.64 0.30 4.49
CA GLY A 93 14.49 1.01 5.43
C GLY A 93 14.42 2.53 5.26
N TYR A 94 15.53 3.21 5.54
CA TYR A 94 15.61 4.67 5.53
C TYR A 94 16.05 5.18 4.17
N TRP A 95 15.46 6.30 3.77
CA TRP A 95 15.74 6.99 2.52
C TRP A 95 16.02 8.45 2.80
N THR A 96 16.96 8.99 2.04
CA THR A 96 17.37 10.39 2.13
C THR A 96 17.46 10.96 0.72
N LYS A 97 16.68 12.02 0.48
CA LYS A 97 16.75 12.84 -0.73
C LYS A 97 17.59 14.08 -0.44
N THR A 98 18.57 14.31 -1.29
CA THR A 98 19.41 15.51 -1.33
C THR A 98 19.10 16.32 -2.60
N THR A 99 19.83 17.41 -2.83
CA THR A 99 19.77 18.16 -4.08
C THR A 99 20.27 17.37 -5.29
N TRP A 100 21.04 16.30 -5.10
CA TRP A 100 21.69 15.56 -6.19
C TRP A 100 21.10 14.17 -6.41
N GLU A 101 20.69 13.49 -5.34
CA GLU A 101 20.29 12.09 -5.40
C GLU A 101 19.25 11.73 -4.35
N THR A 102 18.63 10.57 -4.54
CA THR A 102 17.84 9.87 -3.52
C THR A 102 18.52 8.54 -3.22
N LYS A 103 18.91 8.34 -1.97
CA LYS A 103 19.68 7.17 -1.55
C LYS A 103 19.00 6.44 -0.40
N ASN A 104 19.13 5.12 -0.38
CA ASN A 104 18.57 4.25 0.64
C ASN A 104 19.49 4.17 1.87
N THR A 105 19.63 5.28 2.59
CA THR A 105 20.40 5.40 3.83
C THR A 105 19.74 6.39 4.80
N PRO A 106 19.96 6.29 6.12
CA PRO A 106 19.57 7.32 7.09
C PRO A 106 20.11 8.71 6.75
N LYS A 107 19.45 9.75 7.26
CA LYS A 107 19.88 11.15 7.09
C LYS A 107 21.15 11.51 7.88
N THR A 108 21.49 10.70 8.89
CA THR A 108 22.61 10.97 9.79
C THR A 108 23.93 11.05 9.02
N GLY A 109 24.65 12.17 9.16
CA GLY A 109 25.91 12.40 8.46
C GLY A 109 25.77 12.74 6.97
N VAL A 110 24.54 12.93 6.46
CA VAL A 110 24.30 13.36 5.08
C VAL A 110 24.16 14.88 5.04
N ALA A 111 24.96 15.56 4.21
CA ALA A 111 24.81 16.98 3.95
C ALA A 111 23.70 17.26 2.92
N GLY A 112 23.08 18.44 3.00
CA GLY A 112 22.10 18.89 1.99
C GLY A 112 20.82 18.06 1.95
N VAL A 113 20.36 17.54 3.10
CA VAL A 113 19.11 16.76 3.20
C VAL A 113 17.92 17.66 2.91
N LEU A 114 17.12 17.29 1.90
CA LEU A 114 15.87 17.96 1.54
C LEU A 114 14.65 17.24 2.11
N LYS A 115 14.68 15.91 2.12
CA LYS A 115 13.63 15.06 2.69
C LYS A 115 14.25 13.74 3.14
N SER A 116 13.79 13.20 4.26
CA SER A 116 14.19 11.86 4.68
C SER A 116 13.03 11.10 5.31
N TRP A 117 12.92 9.81 4.99
CA TRP A 117 11.81 8.98 5.45
C TRP A 117 12.25 7.54 5.73
N LYS A 118 11.55 6.86 6.64
CA LYS A 118 11.55 5.40 6.72
C LYS A 118 10.38 4.85 5.92
N SER A 119 10.59 3.86 5.05
CA SER A 119 9.51 3.23 4.27
C SER A 119 9.01 1.94 4.92
N GLU A 120 7.70 1.84 5.14
CA GLU A 120 7.01 0.63 5.60
C GLU A 120 5.79 0.39 4.71
N GLU A 121 5.66 -0.80 4.13
CA GLU A 121 4.66 -1.05 3.10
C GLU A 121 3.92 -2.36 3.35
N THR A 122 2.65 -2.42 2.95
CA THR A 122 1.90 -3.68 2.94
C THR A 122 1.17 -3.89 1.62
N VAL A 123 0.97 -5.15 1.23
CA VAL A 123 0.05 -5.51 0.14
C VAL A 123 -0.83 -6.65 0.61
N LYS A 124 -2.15 -6.44 0.53
CA LYS A 124 -3.18 -7.44 0.81
C LYS A 124 -3.77 -7.90 -0.51
N ARG A 125 -3.66 -9.19 -0.82
CA ARG A 125 -4.37 -9.79 -1.95
C ARG A 125 -5.47 -10.72 -1.45
N ILE A 126 -6.66 -10.62 -2.00
CA ILE A 126 -7.77 -11.54 -1.73
C ILE A 126 -8.03 -12.36 -2.99
N ASP A 127 -8.00 -13.68 -2.84
CA ASP A 127 -8.30 -14.66 -3.90
C ASP A 127 -9.60 -15.43 -3.66
N LYS A 128 -10.04 -15.54 -2.40
CA LYS A 128 -11.32 -16.12 -1.99
C LYS A 128 -11.88 -15.31 -0.80
N TRP A 129 -13.18 -15.05 -0.79
CA TRP A 129 -13.81 -14.33 0.31
C TRP A 129 -13.98 -15.24 1.53
N THR A 130 -13.58 -14.74 2.71
CA THR A 130 -13.82 -15.37 4.01
C THR A 130 -14.08 -14.29 5.05
N ALA A 131 -14.69 -14.65 6.18
CA ALA A 131 -14.88 -13.73 7.30
C ALA A 131 -13.54 -13.17 7.85
N ALA A 132 -12.43 -13.89 7.69
CA ALA A 132 -11.11 -13.41 8.08
C ALA A 132 -10.52 -12.42 7.06
N SER A 133 -10.86 -12.54 5.78
CA SER A 133 -10.45 -11.59 4.73
C SER A 133 -11.05 -10.19 4.95
N ALA A 134 -12.21 -10.12 5.63
CA ALA A 134 -12.91 -8.90 6.02
C ALA A 134 -12.33 -8.19 7.26
N LYS A 135 -11.22 -8.69 7.82
CA LYS A 135 -10.57 -8.12 9.00
C LYS A 135 -9.16 -7.62 8.66
N PRO A 136 -8.66 -6.57 9.35
CA PRO A 136 -7.25 -6.24 9.33
C PRO A 136 -6.40 -7.43 9.80
N LEU A 137 -5.30 -7.70 9.10
CA LEU A 137 -4.44 -8.86 9.35
C LEU A 137 -3.10 -8.48 10.01
N GLY A 138 -2.59 -7.29 9.73
CA GLY A 138 -1.25 -6.85 10.12
C GLY A 138 -1.20 -5.69 11.10
N LYS A 139 0.03 -5.26 11.39
CA LYS A 139 0.33 -4.09 12.25
C LYS A 139 0.65 -2.82 11.44
N GLY A 140 0.72 -2.87 10.11
CA GLY A 140 1.02 -1.71 9.26
C GLY A 140 -0.19 -0.83 8.98
N LEU A 141 -0.03 0.06 8.00
CA LEU A 141 -1.18 0.61 7.26
C LEU A 141 -1.79 -0.53 6.44
N GLU A 142 -3.11 -0.68 6.43
CA GLU A 142 -3.82 -1.74 5.71
C GLU A 142 -5.18 -1.26 5.22
N ILE A 143 -5.53 -1.59 3.97
CA ILE A 143 -6.89 -1.44 3.43
C ILE A 143 -7.60 -2.79 3.49
N THR A 144 -8.77 -2.84 4.11
CA THR A 144 -9.62 -4.04 4.20
C THR A 144 -11.00 -3.76 3.62
N PRO A 145 -11.50 -4.57 2.67
CA PRO A 145 -12.87 -4.40 2.18
C PRO A 145 -13.89 -4.81 3.26
N GLN A 146 -14.99 -4.08 3.37
CA GLN A 146 -16.05 -4.36 4.36
C GLN A 146 -17.10 -5.35 3.87
N SER A 147 -17.09 -5.68 2.58
CA SER A 147 -17.98 -6.65 1.94
C SER A 147 -17.20 -7.49 0.93
N ASP A 148 -17.81 -8.60 0.48
CA ASP A 148 -17.23 -9.48 -0.53
C ASP A 148 -16.96 -8.71 -1.84
N PRO A 149 -15.69 -8.51 -2.22
CA PRO A 149 -15.36 -7.74 -3.40
C PRO A 149 -15.72 -8.47 -4.70
N PHE A 150 -15.89 -9.80 -4.68
CA PHE A 150 -16.17 -10.59 -5.90
C PHE A 150 -17.63 -10.50 -6.36
N LYS A 151 -18.49 -9.83 -5.58
CA LYS A 151 -19.87 -9.53 -5.95
C LYS A 151 -20.02 -8.20 -6.70
N LEU A 152 -18.92 -7.46 -6.87
CA LEU A 152 -18.92 -6.15 -7.51
C LEU A 152 -18.86 -6.27 -9.03
N GLY A 153 -19.68 -5.48 -9.71
CA GLY A 153 -19.57 -5.17 -11.13
C GLY A 153 -18.92 -3.82 -11.38
N ILE A 154 -18.83 -3.47 -12.67
CA ILE A 154 -18.39 -2.14 -13.09
C ILE A 154 -19.40 -1.10 -12.58
N ASN A 155 -18.90 0.02 -12.08
CA ASN A 155 -19.63 1.12 -11.44
C ASN A 155 -20.18 0.87 -10.02
N ASP A 156 -20.09 -0.35 -9.51
CA ASP A 156 -20.38 -0.60 -8.10
C ASP A 156 -19.38 0.11 -7.18
N LYS A 157 -19.83 0.39 -5.95
CA LYS A 157 -19.00 0.98 -4.91
C LYS A 157 -18.56 -0.09 -3.92
N ILE A 158 -17.26 -0.16 -3.66
CA ILE A 158 -16.71 -0.89 -2.52
C ILE A 158 -16.45 0.07 -1.37
N THR A 159 -16.90 -0.29 -0.18
CA THR A 159 -16.47 0.38 1.05
C THR A 159 -15.28 -0.36 1.62
N VAL A 160 -14.21 0.37 1.88
CA VAL A 160 -12.99 -0.14 2.48
C VAL A 160 -12.73 0.55 3.81
N LEU A 161 -12.19 -0.20 4.76
CA LEU A 161 -11.67 0.29 6.03
C LEU A 161 -10.16 0.45 5.92
N VAL A 162 -9.68 1.66 6.16
CA VAL A 162 -8.25 1.96 6.32
C VAL A 162 -7.90 1.84 7.79
N THR A 163 -6.89 1.03 8.10
CA THR A 163 -6.40 0.87 9.47
C THR A 163 -4.89 1.12 9.56
N GLU A 164 -4.46 1.60 10.73
CA GLU A 164 -3.06 1.66 11.14
C GLU A 164 -2.93 0.85 12.44
N ASN A 165 -2.05 -0.17 12.45
CA ASN A 165 -1.93 -1.10 13.58
C ASN A 165 -3.28 -1.76 13.97
N GLY A 166 -4.11 -2.08 12.98
CA GLY A 166 -5.43 -2.71 13.17
C GLY A 166 -6.52 -1.79 13.72
N LYS A 167 -6.23 -0.49 13.94
CA LYS A 167 -7.22 0.50 14.38
C LYS A 167 -7.65 1.39 13.21
N PRO A 168 -8.93 1.78 13.11
CA PRO A 168 -9.39 2.72 12.08
C PRO A 168 -8.54 3.99 12.01
N LYS A 169 -8.20 4.42 10.79
CA LYS A 169 -7.40 5.62 10.55
C LYS A 169 -8.13 6.58 9.63
N ALA A 170 -8.54 7.72 10.17
CA ALA A 170 -9.15 8.82 9.44
C ALA A 170 -8.10 9.67 8.69
N GLY A 171 -8.56 10.42 7.69
CA GLY A 171 -7.75 11.41 6.99
C GLY A 171 -6.72 10.83 6.03
N VAL A 172 -6.80 9.54 5.69
CA VAL A 172 -5.86 8.88 4.78
C VAL A 172 -6.40 8.96 3.35
N PRO A 173 -5.66 9.57 2.40
CA PRO A 173 -6.03 9.53 0.99
C PRO A 173 -6.09 8.09 0.47
N VAL A 174 -7.18 7.75 -0.22
CA VAL A 174 -7.37 6.46 -0.88
C VAL A 174 -7.38 6.68 -2.39
N ALA A 175 -6.43 6.03 -3.06
CA ALA A 175 -6.24 6.10 -4.49
C ALA A 175 -6.68 4.83 -5.19
N TYR A 176 -7.10 4.96 -6.44
CA TYR A 176 -7.46 3.84 -7.32
C TYR A 176 -7.25 4.27 -8.76
N GLN A 177 -6.45 3.48 -9.50
CA GLN A 177 -5.93 3.81 -10.84
C GLN A 177 -5.07 5.08 -10.84
N GLY A 178 -4.12 5.19 -9.91
CA GLY A 178 -3.20 6.33 -9.80
C GLY A 178 -3.79 7.64 -9.25
N ASP A 179 -5.12 7.79 -9.28
CA ASP A 179 -5.79 8.99 -8.78
C ASP A 179 -6.34 8.79 -7.37
N THR A 180 -6.24 9.84 -6.54
CA THR A 180 -6.98 9.91 -5.26
C THR A 180 -8.47 9.97 -5.55
N ARG A 181 -9.25 9.03 -4.96
CA ARG A 181 -10.71 8.93 -5.13
C ARG A 181 -11.48 9.40 -3.91
N GLY A 182 -10.82 9.51 -2.76
CA GLY A 182 -11.43 9.95 -1.52
C GLY A 182 -10.41 9.96 -0.39
N THR A 183 -10.88 10.30 0.81
CA THR A 183 -10.12 10.26 2.06
C THR A 183 -10.93 9.47 3.08
N SER A 184 -10.27 8.68 3.94
CA SER A 184 -10.96 7.93 4.97
C SER A 184 -11.65 8.84 5.99
N GLY A 185 -12.89 8.51 6.33
CA GLY A 185 -13.71 9.22 7.32
C GLY A 185 -13.28 8.97 8.76
N ALA A 186 -14.03 9.54 9.72
CA ALA A 186 -13.74 9.42 11.15
C ALA A 186 -13.73 7.97 11.66
N ASP A 187 -14.51 7.09 11.03
CA ASP A 187 -14.57 5.65 11.29
C ASP A 187 -13.52 4.84 10.48
N GLY A 188 -12.61 5.53 9.78
CA GLY A 188 -11.58 4.94 8.92
C GLY A 188 -12.10 4.44 7.57
N THR A 189 -13.37 4.63 7.22
CA THR A 189 -13.93 4.09 5.97
C THR A 189 -13.78 5.05 4.78
N ALA A 190 -13.64 4.49 3.58
CA ALA A 190 -13.70 5.22 2.32
C ALA A 190 -14.47 4.40 1.28
N SER A 191 -15.19 5.07 0.38
CA SER A 191 -15.88 4.41 -0.74
C SER A 191 -15.12 4.63 -2.05
N VAL A 192 -14.87 3.56 -2.78
CA VAL A 192 -14.21 3.57 -4.09
C VAL A 192 -15.16 2.98 -5.13
N ARG A 193 -15.30 3.64 -6.28
CA ARG A 193 -16.12 3.13 -7.39
C ARG A 193 -15.27 2.33 -8.36
N ILE A 194 -15.63 1.07 -8.60
CA ILE A 194 -14.99 0.17 -9.56
C ILE A 194 -15.22 0.66 -10.98
N ARG A 195 -14.19 0.62 -11.82
CA ARG A 195 -14.23 1.20 -13.18
C ARG A 195 -14.07 0.19 -14.30
N HIS A 196 -13.57 -1.00 -14.01
CA HIS A 196 -13.32 -2.05 -15.00
C HIS A 196 -13.24 -3.42 -14.31
N GLY A 197 -13.37 -4.49 -15.10
CA GLY A 197 -13.03 -5.85 -14.69
C GLY A 197 -11.52 -6.10 -14.56
N GLY A 198 -11.11 -7.32 -14.24
CA GLY A 198 -9.70 -7.68 -14.06
C GLY A 198 -9.11 -7.19 -12.73
N VAL A 199 -7.80 -6.93 -12.71
CA VAL A 199 -7.05 -6.59 -11.48
C VAL A 199 -7.50 -5.23 -10.92
N GLN A 200 -7.93 -5.25 -9.67
CA GLN A 200 -8.26 -4.07 -8.89
C GLN A 200 -7.11 -3.80 -7.93
N LEU A 201 -6.58 -2.57 -7.93
CA LEU A 201 -5.51 -2.13 -7.03
C LEU A 201 -5.93 -0.80 -6.37
N ILE A 202 -6.30 -0.87 -5.10
CA ILE A 202 -6.69 0.30 -4.29
C ILE A 202 -5.54 0.57 -3.32
N ALA A 203 -5.01 1.78 -3.35
CA ALA A 203 -3.83 2.16 -2.57
C ALA A 203 -4.14 3.24 -1.55
N ALA A 204 -3.35 3.31 -0.49
CA ALA A 204 -3.37 4.41 0.47
C ALA A 204 -1.96 4.64 1.01
N SER A 205 -1.66 5.89 1.35
CA SER A 205 -0.39 6.24 1.99
C SER A 205 -0.60 7.27 3.09
N LEU A 206 0.27 7.18 4.10
CA LEU A 206 0.28 8.03 5.28
C LEU A 206 1.72 8.39 5.61
N GLU A 207 2.02 9.67 5.63
CA GLU A 207 3.29 10.19 6.11
C GLU A 207 3.08 10.81 7.50
N THR A 208 3.90 10.41 8.46
CA THR A 208 3.84 10.91 9.85
C THR A 208 5.23 11.35 10.31
N PRO A 209 5.34 12.31 11.25
CA PRO A 209 6.63 12.66 11.84
C PRO A 209 7.32 11.45 12.48
N LEU A 210 8.63 11.34 12.32
CA LEU A 210 9.47 10.31 12.92
C LEU A 210 10.63 10.98 13.67
N ASN A 211 10.74 10.71 14.97
CA ASN A 211 11.70 11.36 15.87
C ASN A 211 12.77 10.38 16.36
N ASP A 212 13.35 9.57 15.46
CA ASP A 212 14.38 8.58 15.79
C ASP A 212 15.81 9.03 15.43
N GLY A 213 15.94 10.25 14.88
CA GLY A 213 17.21 10.84 14.44
C GLY A 213 17.73 10.32 13.10
N LYS A 214 17.10 9.31 12.50
CA LYS A 214 17.54 8.65 11.26
C LYS A 214 16.74 9.08 10.03
N ALA A 215 15.51 9.54 10.22
CA ALA A 215 14.70 10.20 9.20
C ALA A 215 13.78 11.26 9.83
N ASP A 216 13.15 12.09 9.01
CA ASP A 216 12.18 13.11 9.45
C ASP A 216 10.76 12.55 9.53
N THR A 217 10.44 11.59 8.65
CA THR A 217 9.10 11.02 8.56
C THR A 217 9.12 9.49 8.48
N LEU A 218 7.98 8.91 8.82
CA LEU A 218 7.62 7.54 8.54
C LEU A 218 6.56 7.55 7.44
N LEU A 219 6.94 7.01 6.28
CA LEU A 219 6.05 6.81 5.16
C LEU A 219 5.51 5.37 5.22
N ARG A 220 4.20 5.26 5.43
CA ARG A 220 3.47 4.00 5.33
C ARG A 220 2.65 3.97 4.06
N ALA A 221 2.78 2.92 3.26
CA ALA A 221 1.92 2.69 2.11
C ALA A 221 1.25 1.31 2.19
N THR A 222 0.09 1.18 1.55
CA THR A 222 -0.61 -0.09 1.45
C THR A 222 -1.36 -0.22 0.14
N ALA A 223 -1.51 -1.45 -0.34
CA ALA A 223 -2.37 -1.77 -1.45
C ALA A 223 -3.31 -2.95 -1.11
N LEU A 224 -4.59 -2.79 -1.42
CA LEU A 224 -5.57 -3.87 -1.50
C LEU A 224 -5.70 -4.31 -2.96
N GLN A 225 -5.56 -5.61 -3.19
CA GLN A 225 -5.66 -6.24 -4.49
C GLN A 225 -6.70 -7.36 -4.50
N PHE A 226 -7.51 -7.40 -5.55
CA PHE A 226 -8.40 -8.51 -5.90
C PHE A 226 -8.65 -8.48 -7.41
N GLU A 227 -9.29 -9.49 -7.95
CA GLU A 227 -9.53 -9.60 -9.39
C GLU A 227 -11.01 -9.90 -9.66
N LEU A 228 -11.59 -9.12 -10.58
CA LEU A 228 -12.97 -9.27 -11.04
C LEU A 228 -12.98 -9.91 -12.44
N PRO A 229 -14.08 -10.54 -12.86
CA PRO A 229 -14.26 -10.95 -14.25
C PRO A 229 -14.05 -9.76 -15.20
N LYS A 230 -13.44 -10.00 -16.37
CA LYS A 230 -13.25 -9.00 -17.42
C LYS A 230 -14.53 -8.76 -18.21
#